data_AF-A0A3S2PZ84-F1
#
_entry.id   AF-A0A3S2PZ84-F1
#
_cell.length_a   1.000
_cell.length_b   1.000
_cell.length_c   1.000
_cell.angle_alpha   90.00
_cell.angle_beta   90.00
_cell.angle_gamma   90.00
#
_symmetry.space_group_name_H-M   'P 1'
#
loop_
_entity.id
_entity.type
_entity.pdbx_description
1 polymer ?
#
loop_
_entity_poly.entity_id
_entity_poly.type
_entity_poly.pdbx_seq_one_letter_code
_entity_poly.pdbx_strand_id
1 'polypeptide(L)'
;MVGDTTLHAVKWYDNRSVSLLSDYIGAHPVTDVHRWDGKQKKVIRVPCPAVVREYNKNMGGVDLLDSLIALYRTKIRSKKWYHRLMFHFIDMTTRDCLAAYKRDCSSIGMSKRNRSGFIRSSHILEKAYAKSGKNLEHKRGRS
;
A
#
# COMPACT_ATOMS: atom_id res chain seq x y z
N MET A 1 14.07 -17.25 28.74
CA MET A 1 14.65 -18.02 27.63
C MET A 1 14.84 -17.05 26.49
N VAL A 2 16.08 -16.59 26.25
CA VAL A 2 16.39 -15.82 25.04
C VAL A 2 16.51 -16.85 23.93
N GLY A 3 15.53 -16.89 23.03
CA GLY A 3 15.59 -17.80 21.88
C GLY A 3 16.69 -17.35 20.94
N ASP A 4 17.48 -18.30 20.45
CA ASP A 4 18.46 -18.04 19.39
C ASP A 4 17.71 -17.66 18.10
N THR A 5 17.56 -16.36 17.86
CA THR A 5 16.95 -15.85 16.62
C THR A 5 17.99 -15.90 15.51
N THR A 6 17.84 -16.84 14.58
CA THR A 6 18.64 -16.89 13.35
C THR A 6 18.30 -15.70 12.46
N LEU A 7 19.28 -14.83 12.22
CA LEU A 7 19.16 -13.70 11.30
C LEU A 7 19.79 -14.03 9.94
N HIS A 8 19.10 -13.68 8.88
CA HIS A 8 19.53 -13.80 7.50
C HIS A 8 19.82 -12.42 6.92
N ALA A 9 21.09 -12.14 6.64
CA ALA A 9 21.51 -10.96 5.89
C ALA A 9 21.73 -11.34 4.41
N VAL A 10 20.98 -10.72 3.50
CA VAL A 10 21.02 -11.02 2.07
C VAL A 10 21.31 -9.73 1.30
N LYS A 11 22.29 -9.79 0.40
CA LYS A 11 22.58 -8.70 -0.54
C LYS A 11 22.26 -9.14 -1.96
N TRP A 12 21.36 -8.42 -2.61
CA TRP A 12 20.92 -8.68 -3.98
C TRP A 12 21.34 -7.53 -4.90
N TYR A 13 21.82 -7.86 -6.09
CA TYR A 13 22.23 -6.89 -7.09
C TYR A 13 21.30 -7.00 -8.31
N ASP A 14 20.45 -5.99 -8.49
CA ASP A 14 19.69 -5.74 -9.71
C ASP A 14 20.26 -4.48 -10.39
N ASN A 15 19.49 -3.41 -10.56
CA ASN A 15 20.03 -2.11 -11.00
C ASN A 15 20.91 -1.40 -9.96
N ARG A 16 20.64 -1.65 -8.67
CA ARG A 16 21.40 -1.15 -7.52
C ARG A 16 21.46 -2.27 -6.47
N SER A 17 22.44 -2.20 -5.57
CA SER A 17 22.52 -3.15 -4.47
C SER A 17 21.38 -2.93 -3.48
N VAL A 18 20.66 -4.00 -3.16
CA VAL A 18 19.63 -4.05 -2.13
C VAL A 18 20.11 -4.97 -1.02
N SER A 19 20.21 -4.45 0.20
CA SER A 19 20.55 -5.24 1.39
C SER A 19 19.30 -5.45 2.23
N LEU A 20 19.02 -6.70 2.58
CA LEU A 20 17.86 -7.12 3.37
C LEU A 20 18.35 -7.88 4.60
N LEU A 21 17.68 -7.64 5.73
CA LEU A 21 17.85 -8.40 6.96
C LEU A 21 16.49 -8.99 7.33
N SER A 22 16.43 -10.29 7.57
CA SER A 22 15.19 -10.99 7.95
C SER A 22 15.51 -12.09 8.95
N ASP A 23 14.64 -12.26 9.94
CA ASP A 23 14.60 -13.36 10.89
C ASP A 23 13.73 -14.55 10.42
N TYR A 24 13.06 -14.39 9.27
CA TYR A 24 12.08 -15.36 8.77
C TYR A 24 12.56 -16.12 7.54
N ILE A 25 13.03 -15.41 6.51
CA ILE A 25 13.39 -16.02 5.23
C ILE A 25 14.73 -15.51 4.71
N GLY A 26 15.57 -16.45 4.27
CA GLY A 26 16.87 -16.16 3.70
C GLY A 26 16.86 -16.00 2.17
N ALA A 27 18.01 -16.24 1.55
CA ALA A 27 18.16 -16.08 0.11
C ALA A 27 17.47 -17.19 -0.71
N HIS A 28 17.36 -18.40 -0.16
CA HIS A 28 16.86 -19.58 -0.87
C HIS A 28 15.37 -19.85 -0.59
N PRO A 29 14.61 -20.39 -1.57
CA PRO A 29 15.03 -20.71 -2.94
C PRO A 29 15.16 -19.45 -3.80
N VAL A 30 16.19 -19.41 -4.65
CA VAL A 30 16.35 -18.35 -5.64
C VAL A 30 15.47 -18.68 -6.84
N THR A 31 14.67 -17.71 -7.29
CA THR A 31 13.78 -17.86 -8.44
C THR A 31 14.04 -16.78 -9.47
N ASP A 32 13.89 -17.11 -10.75
CA ASP A 32 14.01 -16.12 -11.80
C ASP A 32 12.77 -15.22 -11.87
N VAL A 33 13.00 -13.90 -11.95
CA VAL A 33 11.97 -12.92 -12.24
C VAL A 33 12.24 -12.24 -13.56
N HIS A 34 11.18 -11.97 -14.31
CA HIS A 34 11.23 -11.23 -15.55
C HIS A 34 11.26 -9.73 -15.26
N ARG A 35 12.36 -9.06 -15.63
CA ARG A 35 12.58 -7.62 -15.44
C ARG A 35 12.86 -6.95 -16.78
N TRP A 36 12.31 -5.77 -16.99
CA TRP A 36 12.64 -4.95 -18.16
C TRP A 36 14.00 -4.28 -17.97
N ASP A 37 14.94 -4.55 -18.88
CA ASP A 37 16.20 -3.81 -18.94
C ASP A 37 16.08 -2.64 -19.93
N GLY A 38 16.21 -1.42 -19.41
CA GLY A 38 16.16 -0.20 -20.21
C GLY A 38 17.36 -0.04 -21.15
N LYS A 39 18.51 -0.65 -20.85
CA LYS A 39 19.70 -0.58 -21.72
C LYS A 39 19.55 -1.48 -22.94
N GLN A 40 19.13 -2.72 -22.73
CA GLN A 40 18.96 -3.71 -23.80
C GLN A 40 17.56 -3.69 -24.43
N LYS A 41 16.64 -2.84 -23.93
CA LYS A 41 15.23 -2.73 -24.35
C LYS A 41 14.53 -4.08 -24.49
N LYS A 42 14.80 -4.99 -23.55
CA LYS A 42 14.23 -6.34 -23.54
C LYS A 42 13.95 -6.80 -22.12
N VAL A 43 13.08 -7.79 -22.01
CA VAL A 43 12.84 -8.49 -20.74
C VAL A 43 13.96 -9.49 -20.53
N ILE A 44 14.71 -9.34 -19.43
CA ILE A 44 15.73 -10.28 -18.97
C ILE A 44 15.23 -11.08 -17.79
N ARG A 45 15.79 -12.28 -17.61
CA ARG A 45 15.60 -13.10 -16.40
C ARG A 45 16.69 -12.74 -15.41
N VAL A 46 16.29 -12.33 -14.21
CA VAL A 46 17.20 -11.98 -13.11
C VAL A 46 16.95 -12.95 -11.96
N PRO A 47 18.00 -13.57 -11.39
CA PRO A 47 17.85 -14.40 -10.21
C PRO A 47 17.43 -13.54 -9.02
N CYS A 48 16.30 -13.87 -8.39
CA CYS A 48 15.71 -13.14 -7.29
C CYS A 48 15.67 -14.02 -6.03
N PRO A 49 16.32 -13.61 -4.94
CA PRO A 49 16.25 -14.30 -3.66
C PRO A 49 14.82 -14.35 -3.09
N ALA A 50 14.50 -15.42 -2.35
CA ALA A 50 13.17 -15.61 -1.75
C ALA A 50 12.77 -14.44 -0.84
N VAL A 51 13.70 -13.92 -0.03
CA VAL A 51 13.47 -12.75 0.83
C VAL A 51 13.04 -11.50 0.08
N VAL A 52 13.60 -11.25 -1.11
CA VAL A 52 13.22 -10.09 -1.95
C VAL A 52 11.78 -10.24 -2.42
N ARG A 53 11.39 -11.45 -2.80
CA ARG A 53 10.03 -11.75 -3.25
C ARG A 53 9.01 -11.58 -2.13
N GLU A 54 9.29 -12.11 -0.95
CA GLU A 54 8.38 -11.99 0.20
C GLU A 54 8.25 -10.53 0.65
N TYR A 55 9.38 -9.81 0.70
CA TYR A 55 9.38 -8.37 0.96
C TYR A 55 8.46 -7.62 -0.02
N ASN A 56 8.62 -7.82 -1.33
CA ASN A 56 7.81 -7.12 -2.33
C ASN A 56 6.32 -7.48 -2.28
N LYS A 57 5.99 -8.73 -1.95
CA LYS A 57 4.61 -9.19 -1.78
C LYS A 57 3.92 -8.48 -0.61
N ASN A 58 4.64 -8.28 0.49
CA ASN A 58 4.11 -7.66 1.70
C ASN A 58 4.16 -6.12 1.66
N MET A 59 5.10 -5.55 0.91
CA MET A 59 5.22 -4.10 0.71
C MET A 59 3.99 -3.47 0.05
N GLY A 60 3.27 -4.22 -0.80
CA GLY A 60 2.08 -3.70 -1.48
C GLY A 60 0.98 -3.19 -0.53
N GLY A 61 0.90 -3.70 0.70
CA GLY A 61 -0.04 -3.19 1.71
C GLY A 61 0.34 -1.80 2.23
N VAL A 62 1.65 -1.56 2.44
CA VAL A 62 2.18 -0.28 2.91
C VAL A 62 2.07 0.76 1.80
N ASP A 63 2.43 0.43 0.57
CA ASP A 63 2.32 1.33 -0.58
C ASP A 63 0.86 1.68 -0.89
N LEU A 64 -0.06 0.73 -0.75
CA LEU A 64 -1.49 1.00 -0.90
C LEU A 64 -1.95 1.98 0.17
N LEU A 65 -1.60 1.75 1.44
CA LEU A 65 -1.94 2.66 2.52
C LEU A 65 -1.36 4.06 2.27
N ASP A 66 -0.07 4.17 1.93
CA ASP A 66 0.58 5.46 1.61
C ASP A 66 -0.09 6.16 0.42
N SER A 67 -0.48 5.41 -0.62
CA SER A 67 -1.22 5.95 -1.76
C SER A 67 -2.60 6.47 -1.38
N LEU A 68 -3.32 5.77 -0.48
CA LEU A 68 -4.61 6.21 0.03
C LEU A 68 -4.42 7.45 0.91
N ILE A 69 -3.40 7.49 1.75
CA ILE A 69 -3.05 8.66 2.55
C ILE A 69 -2.75 9.86 1.66
N ALA A 70 -1.98 9.67 0.59
CA ALA A 70 -1.67 10.71 -0.38
C ALA A 70 -2.90 11.19 -1.15
N LEU A 71 -3.79 10.26 -1.56
CA LEU A 71 -5.01 10.55 -2.31
C LEU A 71 -6.07 11.26 -1.46
N TYR A 72 -6.24 10.83 -0.22
CA TYR A 72 -7.19 11.39 0.75
C TYR A 72 -6.57 12.45 1.64
N ARG A 73 -5.34 12.90 1.34
CA ARG A 73 -4.69 13.97 2.09
C ARG A 73 -5.58 15.20 2.05
N THR A 74 -6.37 15.38 3.10
CA THR A 74 -7.30 16.48 3.22
C THR A 74 -6.46 17.74 3.26
N LYS A 75 -6.53 18.55 2.20
CA LYS A 75 -5.90 19.87 2.16
C LYS A 75 -6.71 20.84 3.04
N ILE A 76 -6.96 20.47 4.29
CA ILE A 76 -7.46 21.40 5.29
C ILE A 76 -6.26 22.28 5.65
N ARG A 77 -6.30 23.53 5.22
CA ARG A 77 -5.33 24.55 5.64
C ARG A 77 -5.58 24.88 7.11
N SER A 78 -5.12 24.00 8.00
CA SER A 78 -5.02 24.28 9.42
C SER A 78 -3.57 24.64 9.75
N LYS A 79 -3.38 25.73 10.51
CA LYS A 79 -2.05 26.14 11.01
C LYS A 79 -1.50 25.17 12.06
N LYS A 80 -2.36 24.30 12.61
CA LYS A 80 -2.03 23.41 13.72
C LYS A 80 -1.84 21.97 13.21
N TRP A 81 -0.63 21.43 13.38
CA TRP A 81 -0.22 20.13 12.83
C TRP A 81 -1.09 18.94 13.32
N TYR A 82 -1.59 18.99 14.56
CA TYR A 82 -2.39 17.91 15.14
C TYR A 82 -3.74 17.71 14.45
N HIS A 83 -4.32 18.74 13.81
CA HIS A 83 -5.56 18.57 13.05
C HIS A 83 -5.36 17.62 11.87
N ARG A 84 -4.19 17.70 11.20
CA ARG A 84 -3.86 16.79 10.10
C ARG A 84 -3.81 15.34 10.58
N LEU A 85 -3.26 15.12 11.77
CA LEU A 85 -3.19 13.79 12.38
C LEU A 85 -4.59 13.28 12.76
N MET A 86 -5.43 14.12 13.36
CA MET A 86 -6.80 13.76 13.73
C MET A 86 -7.65 13.36 12.52
N PHE A 87 -7.63 14.16 11.45
CA PHE A 87 -8.39 13.82 10.22
C PHE A 87 -7.86 12.55 9.57
N HIS A 88 -6.54 12.35 9.58
CA HIS A 88 -5.92 11.12 9.09
C HIS A 88 -6.41 9.87 9.86
N PHE A 89 -6.48 9.95 11.19
CA PHE A 89 -7.00 8.83 11.99
C PHE A 89 -8.48 8.58 11.75
N ILE A 90 -9.30 9.62 11.58
CA ILE A 90 -10.72 9.47 11.26
C ILE A 90 -10.90 8.81 9.87
N ASP A 91 -10.13 9.26 8.87
CA ASP A 91 -10.16 8.70 7.52
C ASP A 91 -9.71 7.22 7.54
N MET A 92 -8.62 6.88 8.24
CA MET A 92 -8.15 5.50 8.42
C MET A 92 -9.20 4.62 9.11
N THR A 93 -9.73 5.06 10.26
CA THR A 93 -10.75 4.31 11.02
C THR A 93 -12.00 4.06 10.19
N THR A 94 -12.45 5.06 9.43
CA THR A 94 -13.62 4.91 8.55
C THR A 94 -13.40 3.84 7.49
N ARG A 95 -12.17 3.71 6.96
CA ARG A 95 -11.80 2.67 5.99
C ARG A 95 -11.73 1.29 6.64
N ASP A 96 -11.15 1.20 7.82
CA ASP A 96 -11.05 -0.06 8.56
C ASP A 96 -12.43 -0.58 8.96
N CYS A 97 -13.32 0.29 9.44
CA CYS A 97 -14.71 -0.04 9.73
C CYS A 97 -15.45 -0.54 8.47
N LEU A 98 -15.23 0.08 7.31
CA LEU A 98 -15.83 -0.37 6.04
C LEU A 98 -15.30 -1.74 5.61
N ALA A 99 -14.00 -1.98 5.78
CA ALA A 99 -13.39 -3.26 5.45
C ALA A 99 -13.92 -4.37 6.35
N ALA A 100 -14.00 -4.13 7.67
CA ALA A 100 -14.60 -5.04 8.64
C ALA A 100 -16.06 -5.33 8.29
N TYR A 101 -16.88 -4.30 8.07
CA TYR A 101 -18.28 -4.44 7.69
C TYR A 101 -18.46 -5.28 6.41
N LYS A 102 -17.62 -5.09 5.39
CA LYS A 102 -17.65 -5.89 4.16
C LYS A 102 -17.30 -7.37 4.41
N ARG A 103 -16.33 -7.65 5.29
CA ARG A 103 -15.97 -9.02 5.68
C ARG A 103 -17.12 -9.68 6.43
N ASP A 104 -17.69 -9.00 7.42
CA ASP A 104 -18.79 -9.51 8.23
C ASP A 104 -20.03 -9.80 7.38
N CYS A 105 -20.44 -8.86 6.51
CA CYS A 105 -21.53 -9.08 5.57
C CYS A 105 -21.29 -10.26 4.62
N SER A 106 -20.04 -10.53 4.26
CA SER A 106 -19.69 -11.67 3.40
C SER A 106 -19.75 -12.99 4.17
N SER A 107 -19.32 -12.99 5.44
CA SER A 107 -19.39 -14.17 6.32
C SER A 107 -20.84 -14.56 6.68
N ILE A 108 -21.74 -13.58 6.81
CA ILE A 108 -23.17 -13.80 7.12
C ILE A 108 -24.00 -14.13 5.86
N GLY A 109 -23.39 -14.12 4.66
CA GLY A 109 -24.09 -14.43 3.42
C GLY A 109 -25.11 -13.36 2.99
N MET A 110 -24.95 -12.11 3.45
CA MET A 110 -25.92 -11.05 3.18
C MET A 110 -25.95 -10.64 1.69
N SER A 111 -27.15 -10.62 1.10
CA SER A 111 -27.37 -10.17 -0.29
C SER A 111 -26.86 -8.74 -0.53
N LYS A 112 -26.30 -8.47 -1.73
CA LYS A 112 -25.81 -7.15 -2.15
C LYS A 112 -26.84 -6.03 -1.99
N ARG A 113 -28.14 -6.36 -2.02
CA ARG A 113 -29.26 -5.42 -1.89
C ARG A 113 -29.40 -4.83 -0.47
N ASN A 114 -29.03 -5.59 0.57
CA ASN A 114 -29.12 -5.16 1.98
C ASN A 114 -27.82 -4.52 2.51
N ARG A 115 -26.73 -4.56 1.73
CA ARG A 115 -25.45 -3.88 2.04
C ARG A 115 -25.49 -2.36 1.85
N SER A 116 -26.67 -1.81 1.56
CA SER A 116 -26.87 -0.51 0.91
C SER A 116 -26.77 0.69 1.86
N GLY A 117 -26.97 0.54 3.17
CA GLY A 117 -26.89 1.66 4.11
C GLY A 117 -25.46 2.24 4.25
N PHE A 118 -24.53 1.41 4.71
CA PHE A 118 -23.15 1.83 4.98
C PHE A 118 -22.32 2.05 3.71
N ILE A 119 -22.55 1.26 2.65
CA ILE A 119 -21.85 1.46 1.37
C ILE A 119 -22.30 2.76 0.68
N ARG A 120 -23.58 3.15 0.80
CA ARG A 120 -24.10 4.39 0.21
C ARG A 120 -23.55 5.62 0.91
N SER A 121 -23.43 5.61 2.24
CA SER A 121 -22.78 6.70 2.99
C SER A 121 -21.28 6.79 2.67
N SER A 122 -20.55 5.67 2.60
CA SER A 122 -19.16 5.68 2.13
C SER A 122 -19.01 6.17 0.69
N HIS A 123 -19.90 5.79 -0.24
CA HIS A 123 -19.87 6.29 -1.62
C HIS A 123 -20.14 7.79 -1.72
N ILE A 124 -21.02 8.32 -0.87
CA ILE A 124 -21.31 9.77 -0.80
C ILE A 124 -20.06 10.51 -0.29
N LEU A 125 -19.39 9.99 0.74
CA LEU A 125 -18.13 10.52 1.23
C LEU A 125 -17.06 10.48 0.14
N GLU A 126 -16.84 9.33 -0.51
CA GLU A 126 -15.87 9.21 -1.62
C GLU A 126 -16.16 10.20 -2.76
N LYS A 127 -17.43 10.39 -3.14
CA LYS A 127 -17.83 11.38 -4.14
C LYS A 127 -17.62 12.82 -3.67
N ALA A 128 -17.83 13.10 -2.38
CA ALA A 128 -17.56 14.41 -1.77
C ALA A 128 -16.04 14.71 -1.74
N TYR A 129 -15.22 13.73 -1.34
CA TYR A 129 -13.75 13.82 -1.35
C TYR A 129 -13.21 13.96 -2.79
N ALA A 130 -13.73 13.19 -3.75
CA ALA A 130 -13.34 13.28 -5.16
C ALA A 130 -13.72 14.64 -5.80
N LYS A 131 -14.78 15.30 -5.31
CA LYS A 131 -15.13 16.68 -5.73
C LYS A 131 -14.25 17.73 -5.04
N SER A 132 -13.85 17.51 -3.78
CA SER A 132 -12.94 18.41 -3.05
C SER A 132 -11.52 18.46 -3.67
N GLY A 133 -11.06 17.35 -4.26
CA GLY A 133 -9.77 17.26 -4.97
C GLY A 133 -9.72 17.94 -6.35
N LYS A 134 -10.83 18.49 -6.86
CA LYS A 134 -10.90 19.11 -8.20
C LYS A 134 -10.64 20.63 -8.23
N ASN A 135 -10.04 21.21 -7.18
CA ASN A 135 -9.46 22.55 -7.32
C ASN A 135 -8.16 22.45 -8.11
N LEU A 136 -8.29 22.76 -9.41
CA LEU A 136 -7.28 22.79 -10.45
C LEU A 136 -6.17 23.79 -10.10
N GLU A 137 -4.99 23.29 -9.73
CA GLU A 137 -3.75 24.00 -10.05
C GLU A 137 -3.18 23.42 -11.33
N HIS A 138 -2.91 24.31 -12.27
CA HIS A 138 -2.41 24.07 -13.62
C HIS A 138 -1.11 23.24 -13.59
N LYS A 139 -1.08 22.10 -14.27
CA LYS A 139 0.13 21.27 -14.38
C LYS A 139 1.20 22.04 -15.16
N ARG A 140 2.25 22.52 -14.49
CA ARG A 140 3.50 22.93 -15.15
C ARG A 140 4.30 21.67 -15.52
N GLY A 141 4.68 21.59 -16.79
CA GLY A 141 5.46 20.50 -17.37
C GLY A 141 6.83 20.35 -16.71
N ARG A 142 7.37 19.15 -16.81
CA ARG A 142 8.71 18.80 -16.33
C ARG A 142 9.67 19.07 -17.48
N SER A 143 10.56 20.06 -17.31
CA SER A 143 11.74 20.29 -18.15
C SER A 143 12.69 19.10 -18.08
#